data_AF-A0A9W6ZI07-F1
#
_entry.id   AF-A0A9W6ZI07-F1
#
_cell.length_a   1.000
_cell.length_b   1.000
_cell.length_c   1.000
_cell.angle_alpha   90.00
_cell.angle_beta   90.00
_cell.angle_gamma   90.00
#
_symmetry.space_group_name_H-M   'P 1'
#
loop_
_entity.id
_entity.type
_entity.pdbx_description
1 polymer ?
#
loop_
_entity_poly.entity_id
_entity_poly.type
_entity_poly.pdbx_seq_one_letter_code
_entity_poly.pdbx_strand_id
1 'polypeptide(L)'
;VLATSEVKLAPLIEQFDSANTSAKSEDKDVPSQTLLRRHHTSIAAVKDVVEKNVPLAPLDQFNSAVMLINVMSRTLNLDEMKSHAVEGMILAKITREQWLHSLAQRPALLRTKGNPLKIKNLALELDNKKMGELDAVPQERPPSERSRFEDIEAEVRKHISDRRCASLWVACIRIFVRMNSGSKSPPNVENLEDLRRVVVSWEVCETALQHCIDRWTKATALSCRRLTNKEMRFIKSRMTSLSQVKDDLITFENFKKFCEWFSPSLTTLIRVSSEWQCQRPLLFHGFVGRFDAEAMLKGKDVGTFLIRLSESKPGWLAISFNDLRKSSTKVKIRQDHCAMSVDEKGFTLFFAKGQRIYDTLTDLVYECRKLVVLPSGMDKKEAFGKVVVNYATASRGGGSKDSSRSRRKDGKQRP
;
A
#
# COMPACT_ATOMS: atom_id res chain seq x y z
N VAL A 1 -42.32 31.33 -28.64
CA VAL A 1 -41.24 32.28 -28.28
C VAL A 1 -40.78 31.87 -26.89
N LEU A 2 -39.76 31.04 -26.65
CA LEU A 2 -38.37 30.87 -27.15
C LEU A 2 -38.00 29.37 -27.06
N ALA A 3 -37.50 28.66 -28.09
CA ALA A 3 -36.13 28.60 -28.64
C ALA A 3 -35.05 28.19 -27.60
N THR A 4 -34.80 26.89 -27.36
CA THR A 4 -33.78 25.99 -27.95
C THR A 4 -32.35 26.54 -28.07
N SER A 5 -31.39 25.91 -27.39
CA SER A 5 -30.02 25.72 -27.90
C SER A 5 -29.44 24.40 -27.37
N GLU A 6 -29.30 23.44 -28.28
CA GLU A 6 -28.46 22.25 -28.16
C GLU A 6 -27.02 22.61 -28.53
N VAL A 7 -26.03 22.06 -27.83
CA VAL A 7 -24.65 21.99 -28.31
C VAL A 7 -24.23 20.52 -28.31
N LYS A 8 -24.08 19.98 -29.53
CA LYS A 8 -23.43 18.71 -29.83
C LYS A 8 -21.93 18.95 -29.98
N LEU A 9 -21.11 18.08 -29.39
CA LEU A 9 -19.71 17.89 -29.79
C LEU A 9 -19.43 16.39 -29.84
N ALA A 10 -19.12 15.92 -31.05
CA ALA A 10 -18.53 14.62 -31.36
C ALA A 10 -17.19 14.86 -32.10
N PRO A 11 -16.27 13.88 -32.12
CA PRO A 11 -14.83 14.12 -32.08
C PRO A 11 -14.13 14.04 -33.44
N LEU A 12 -12.97 14.70 -33.52
CA LEU A 12 -11.99 14.56 -34.61
C LEU A 12 -11.03 13.40 -34.30
N ILE A 13 -10.99 12.45 -35.23
CA ILE A 13 -9.92 11.50 -35.46
C ILE A 13 -9.14 12.01 -36.69
N GLU A 14 -7.84 11.68 -36.70
CA GLU A 14 -6.98 11.36 -37.87
C GLU A 14 -5.78 12.28 -38.19
N GLN A 15 -4.68 11.56 -38.50
CA GLN A 15 -3.44 11.93 -39.20
C GLN A 15 -2.26 12.46 -38.36
N PHE A 16 -1.23 11.62 -38.16
CA PHE A 16 -0.02 11.64 -39.01
C PHE A 16 0.91 10.46 -38.67
N ASP A 17 0.95 9.47 -39.55
CA ASP A 17 2.10 8.58 -39.77
C ASP A 17 2.78 9.06 -41.05
N SER A 18 4.05 9.47 -40.98
CA SER A 18 5.03 9.38 -42.08
C SER A 18 6.30 10.14 -41.73
N ALA A 19 7.39 9.42 -41.48
CA ALA A 19 8.70 9.70 -42.06
C ALA A 19 9.70 8.68 -41.52
N ASN A 20 10.01 7.70 -42.35
CA ASN A 20 11.20 6.88 -42.23
C ASN A 20 12.00 7.08 -43.53
N THR A 21 13.32 6.95 -43.42
CA THR A 21 14.34 6.71 -44.46
C THR A 21 15.26 7.84 -44.93
N SER A 22 16.55 7.45 -45.01
CA SER A 22 17.78 8.10 -45.50
C SER A 22 18.65 8.67 -44.36
N ALA A 23 19.83 8.12 -44.02
CA ALA A 23 20.90 7.71 -44.92
C ALA A 23 21.77 6.53 -44.41
N LYS A 24 22.32 5.80 -45.39
CA LYS A 24 23.50 4.88 -45.34
C LYS A 24 24.74 5.69 -44.93
N SER A 25 25.71 5.20 -44.15
CA SER A 25 26.85 4.28 -44.44
C SER A 25 27.85 4.60 -43.30
N GLU A 26 28.72 3.77 -42.73
CA GLU A 26 29.73 2.88 -43.31
C GLU A 26 30.46 2.18 -42.13
N ASP A 27 31.20 1.11 -42.44
CA ASP A 27 31.91 0.17 -41.55
C ASP A 27 32.86 0.76 -40.48
N LYS A 28 32.97 0.07 -39.32
CA LYS A 28 34.21 -0.63 -38.87
C LYS A 28 34.13 -1.17 -37.42
N ASP A 29 34.59 -2.41 -37.28
CA ASP A 29 35.30 -3.06 -36.17
C ASP A 29 34.67 -3.23 -34.76
N VAL A 30 34.42 -4.50 -34.43
CA VAL A 30 34.20 -5.09 -33.08
C VAL A 30 35.36 -6.09 -32.87
N PRO A 31 36.07 -6.10 -31.72
CA PRO A 31 35.56 -6.83 -30.54
C PRO A 31 35.92 -6.23 -29.18
N SER A 32 34.90 -5.76 -28.46
CA SER A 32 34.97 -5.47 -27.01
C SER A 32 33.89 -6.27 -26.25
N GLN A 33 34.00 -7.60 -26.22
CA GLN A 33 33.19 -8.44 -25.32
C GLN A 33 34.02 -9.41 -24.45
N THR A 34 35.35 -9.31 -24.47
CA THR A 34 36.23 -10.23 -23.72
C THR A 34 36.65 -9.69 -22.34
N LEU A 35 36.41 -8.40 -22.03
CA LEU A 35 36.79 -7.80 -20.73
C LEU A 35 35.67 -7.84 -19.67
N LEU A 36 34.40 -7.91 -20.06
CA LEU A 36 33.26 -7.92 -19.12
C LEU A 36 32.98 -9.29 -18.50
N ARG A 37 33.50 -10.39 -19.07
CA ARG A 37 33.42 -11.73 -18.48
C ARG A 37 34.48 -12.00 -17.40
N ARG A 38 35.63 -11.30 -17.41
CA ARG A 38 36.69 -11.51 -16.38
C ARG A 38 36.37 -10.85 -15.02
N HIS A 39 35.57 -9.78 -14.98
CA HIS A 39 35.20 -9.15 -13.72
C HIS A 39 34.07 -9.86 -12.96
N HIS A 40 33.14 -10.53 -13.66
CA HIS A 40 32.04 -11.24 -12.99
C HIS A 40 32.46 -12.58 -12.36
N THR A 41 33.46 -13.28 -12.91
CA THR A 41 33.96 -14.54 -12.33
C THR A 41 34.79 -14.31 -11.05
N SER A 42 35.48 -13.16 -10.94
CA SER A 42 36.30 -12.82 -9.77
C SER A 42 35.44 -12.46 -8.54
N ILE A 43 34.31 -11.77 -8.74
CA ILE A 43 33.39 -11.40 -7.64
C ILE A 43 32.65 -12.62 -7.08
N ALA A 44 32.26 -13.57 -7.93
CA ALA A 44 31.60 -14.81 -7.48
C ALA A 44 32.55 -15.73 -6.71
N ALA A 45 33.82 -15.83 -7.13
CA ALA A 45 34.84 -16.63 -6.44
C ALA A 45 35.22 -16.05 -5.06
N VAL A 46 35.28 -14.73 -4.92
CA VAL A 46 35.55 -14.08 -3.62
C VAL A 46 34.36 -14.25 -2.66
N LYS A 47 33.13 -14.27 -3.17
CA LYS A 47 31.92 -14.45 -2.34
C LYS A 47 31.83 -15.88 -1.77
N ASP A 48 32.20 -16.88 -2.57
CA ASP A 48 32.14 -18.30 -2.18
C ASP A 48 33.26 -18.68 -1.17
N VAL A 49 34.42 -17.99 -1.21
CA VAL A 49 35.51 -18.16 -0.23
C VAL A 49 35.17 -17.51 1.12
N VAL A 50 34.41 -16.42 1.14
CA VAL A 50 34.01 -15.72 2.36
C VAL A 50 32.85 -16.43 3.09
N GLU A 51 31.96 -17.12 2.36
CA GLU A 51 30.79 -17.78 2.96
C GLU A 51 31.06 -19.20 3.49
N LYS A 52 32.14 -19.87 3.09
CA LYS A 52 32.33 -21.32 3.37
C LYS A 52 33.30 -21.72 4.48
N ASN A 53 34.03 -20.81 5.13
CA ASN A 53 35.15 -21.21 6.00
C ASN A 53 35.25 -20.58 7.40
N VAL A 54 34.13 -20.29 8.09
CA VAL A 54 34.19 -20.09 9.56
C VAL A 54 32.90 -20.56 10.22
N PRO A 55 32.93 -21.56 11.14
CA PRO A 55 31.81 -21.80 12.04
C PRO A 55 31.68 -20.61 12.99
N LEU A 56 30.69 -19.75 12.75
CA LEU A 56 30.38 -18.62 13.63
C LEU A 56 29.62 -19.15 14.86
N ALA A 57 30.30 -19.16 16.01
CA ALA A 57 29.66 -19.31 17.31
C ALA A 57 28.68 -18.14 17.57
N PRO A 58 27.69 -18.31 18.47
CA PRO A 58 26.71 -17.27 18.80
C PRO A 58 27.37 -15.94 19.20
N LEU A 59 26.85 -14.85 18.63
CA LEU A 59 27.47 -13.51 18.61
C LEU A 59 27.43 -12.75 19.96
N ASP A 60 26.82 -13.32 20.99
CA ASP A 60 26.64 -12.70 22.30
C ASP A 60 27.82 -12.91 23.26
N GLN A 61 28.82 -13.70 22.87
CA GLN A 61 29.96 -14.07 23.73
C GLN A 61 31.28 -13.35 23.40
N PHE A 62 31.33 -12.52 22.35
CA PHE A 62 32.55 -11.81 21.98
C PHE A 62 32.58 -10.38 22.53
N ASN A 63 33.70 -10.00 23.14
CA ASN A 63 33.97 -8.62 23.51
C ASN A 63 34.01 -7.79 22.22
N SER A 64 32.99 -6.95 21.98
CA SER A 64 32.72 -6.23 20.72
C SER A 64 33.96 -5.55 20.13
N ALA A 65 34.86 -5.07 21.00
CA ALA A 65 36.12 -4.45 20.62
C ALA A 65 37.06 -5.40 19.85
N VAL A 66 37.18 -6.67 20.26
CA VAL A 66 38.06 -7.65 19.62
C VAL A 66 37.56 -8.02 18.22
N MET A 67 36.24 -8.17 18.05
CA MET A 67 35.62 -8.39 16.74
C MET A 67 35.84 -7.18 15.81
N LEU A 68 35.62 -5.96 16.31
CA LEU A 68 35.87 -4.71 15.58
C LEU A 68 37.33 -4.60 15.14
N ILE A 69 38.29 -4.86 16.05
CA ILE A 69 39.73 -4.87 15.75
C ILE A 69 40.06 -5.87 14.65
N ASN A 70 39.51 -7.09 14.72
CA ASN A 70 39.75 -8.13 13.72
C ASN A 70 39.13 -7.83 12.35
N VAL A 71 37.95 -7.20 12.31
CA VAL A 71 37.34 -6.78 11.06
C VAL A 71 38.16 -5.65 10.44
N MET A 72 38.50 -4.62 11.23
CA MET A 72 39.26 -3.45 10.79
C MET A 72 40.67 -3.81 10.33
N SER A 73 41.35 -4.74 11.00
CA SER A 73 42.70 -5.18 10.60
C SER A 73 42.72 -5.92 9.26
N ARG A 74 41.60 -6.52 8.85
CA ARG A 74 41.44 -7.22 7.58
C ARG A 74 40.94 -6.32 6.45
N THR A 75 40.19 -5.27 6.77
CA THR A 75 39.57 -4.39 5.76
C THR A 75 40.29 -3.07 5.53
N LEU A 76 41.10 -2.61 6.49
CA LEU A 76 41.79 -1.33 6.40
C LEU A 76 43.29 -1.56 6.21
N ASN A 77 43.78 -1.16 5.04
CA ASN A 77 45.20 -1.00 4.79
C ASN A 77 45.64 0.36 5.39
N LEU A 78 46.64 0.36 6.26
CA LEU A 78 47.13 1.57 6.92
C LEU A 78 47.64 2.60 5.91
N ASP A 79 48.23 2.13 4.81
CA ASP A 79 48.79 2.97 3.75
C ASP A 79 47.72 3.63 2.87
N GLU A 80 46.49 3.13 2.92
CA GLU A 80 45.35 3.70 2.17
C GLU A 80 44.62 4.80 2.95
N MET A 81 44.87 4.94 4.25
CA MET A 81 44.21 5.92 5.11
C MET A 81 45.03 7.20 5.21
N LYS A 82 44.84 8.14 4.28
CA LYS A 82 45.58 9.42 4.17
C LYS A 82 45.08 10.50 5.14
N SER A 83 44.78 10.13 6.39
CA SER A 83 44.36 11.08 7.40
C SER A 83 45.57 11.67 8.13
N HIS A 84 45.60 12.99 8.34
CA HIS A 84 46.59 13.67 9.19
C HIS A 84 46.71 13.05 10.60
N ALA A 85 45.63 12.42 11.09
CA ALA A 85 45.66 11.68 12.35
C ALA A 85 46.54 10.42 12.28
N VAL A 86 46.53 9.70 11.16
CA VAL A 86 47.37 8.51 10.94
C VAL A 86 48.85 8.92 10.80
N GLU A 87 49.14 10.01 10.10
CA GLU A 87 50.49 10.57 10.00
C GLU A 87 51.06 10.98 11.37
N GLY A 88 50.29 11.71 12.18
CA GLY A 88 50.70 12.08 13.55
C GLY A 88 50.95 10.86 14.44
N MET A 89 50.28 9.75 14.18
CA MET A 89 50.46 8.50 14.91
C MET A 89 51.68 7.69 14.48
N ILE A 90 51.99 7.67 13.19
CA ILE A 90 53.24 7.12 12.66
C ILE A 90 54.42 7.87 13.29
N LEU A 91 54.33 9.20 13.37
CA LEU A 91 55.33 10.03 14.05
C LEU A 91 55.41 9.75 15.56
N ALA A 92 54.29 9.40 16.21
CA ALA A 92 54.23 9.05 17.63
C ALA A 92 54.60 7.58 17.95
N LYS A 93 54.98 6.77 16.94
CA LYS A 93 55.32 5.33 17.09
C LYS A 93 54.22 4.47 17.74
N ILE A 94 52.95 4.84 17.60
CA ILE A 94 51.84 4.04 18.11
C ILE A 94 51.71 2.77 17.25
N THR A 95 51.61 1.60 17.88
CA THR A 95 51.47 0.34 17.12
C THR A 95 50.10 0.23 16.47
N ARG A 96 49.98 -0.59 15.42
CA ARG A 96 48.71 -0.86 14.73
C ARG A 96 47.65 -1.36 15.70
N GLU A 97 48.01 -2.22 16.64
CA GLU A 97 47.11 -2.79 17.65
C GLU A 97 46.60 -1.72 18.61
N GLN A 98 47.48 -0.82 19.07
CA GLN A 98 47.11 0.29 19.95
C GLN A 98 46.16 1.27 19.26
N TRP A 99 46.37 1.51 17.97
CA TRP A 99 45.48 2.35 17.17
C TRP A 99 44.11 1.70 16.96
N LEU A 100 44.06 0.43 16.57
CA LEU A 100 42.82 -0.31 16.41
C LEU A 100 42.05 -0.40 17.73
N HIS A 101 42.76 -0.55 18.85
CA HIS A 101 42.15 -0.53 20.18
C HIS A 101 41.58 0.86 20.51
N SER A 102 42.30 1.95 20.19
CA SER A 102 41.80 3.32 20.37
C SER A 102 40.56 3.60 19.52
N LEU A 103 40.53 3.13 18.27
CA LEU A 103 39.36 3.22 17.39
C LEU A 103 38.18 2.41 17.89
N ALA A 104 38.40 1.18 18.34
CA ALA A 104 37.34 0.32 18.85
C ALA A 104 36.59 0.90 20.06
N GLN A 105 37.23 1.81 20.80
CA GLN A 105 36.63 2.52 21.93
C GLN A 105 35.87 3.79 21.53
N ARG A 106 35.88 4.19 20.25
CA ARG A 106 35.19 5.40 19.81
C ARG A 106 33.67 5.21 19.76
N PRO A 107 32.87 6.16 20.28
CA PRO A 107 31.41 6.07 20.28
C PRO A 107 30.81 5.80 18.89
N ALA A 108 31.37 6.39 17.82
CA ALA A 108 30.90 6.17 16.46
C ALA A 108 31.00 4.71 16.01
N LEU A 109 32.09 4.02 16.37
CA LEU A 109 32.32 2.62 16.05
C LEU A 109 31.47 1.69 16.92
N LEU A 110 31.30 2.01 18.20
CA LEU A 110 30.41 1.25 19.10
C LEU A 110 28.95 1.23 18.60
N ARG A 111 28.47 2.35 18.00
CA ARG A 111 27.11 2.43 17.39
C ARG A 111 26.88 1.48 16.22
N THR A 112 27.95 0.99 15.57
CA THR A 112 27.83 0.04 14.46
C THR A 112 27.40 -1.36 14.93
N LYS A 113 27.53 -1.66 16.24
CA LYS A 113 27.27 -2.97 16.84
C LYS A 113 27.99 -4.12 16.10
N GLY A 114 29.20 -3.87 15.61
CA GLY A 114 30.00 -4.88 14.91
C GLY A 114 29.55 -5.18 13.48
N ASN A 115 28.57 -4.46 12.90
CA ASN A 115 28.12 -4.73 11.54
C ASN A 115 29.21 -4.32 10.51
N PRO A 116 29.76 -5.26 9.71
CA PRO A 116 30.90 -4.98 8.84
C PRO A 116 30.63 -3.93 7.76
N LEU A 117 29.42 -3.89 7.20
CA LEU A 117 29.03 -2.87 6.20
C LEU A 117 28.96 -1.48 6.83
N LYS A 118 28.41 -1.36 8.04
CA LYS A 118 28.36 -0.07 8.76
C LYS A 118 29.75 0.42 9.16
N ILE A 119 30.63 -0.49 9.57
CA ILE A 119 32.03 -0.19 9.90
C ILE A 119 32.77 0.30 8.65
N LYS A 120 32.61 -0.38 7.52
CA LYS A 120 33.22 0.02 6.24
C LYS A 120 32.73 1.41 5.80
N ASN A 121 31.42 1.65 5.84
CA ASN A 121 30.86 2.96 5.48
C ASN A 121 31.35 4.07 6.41
N LEU A 122 31.43 3.79 7.72
CA LEU A 122 31.97 4.73 8.70
C LEU A 122 33.45 5.02 8.44
N ALA A 123 34.26 4.02 8.09
CA ALA A 123 35.67 4.21 7.73
C ALA A 123 35.82 5.09 6.47
N LEU A 124 34.95 4.92 5.47
CA LEU A 124 34.91 5.79 4.28
C LEU A 124 34.45 7.22 4.61
N GLU A 125 33.52 7.40 5.56
CA GLU A 125 33.13 8.72 6.05
C GLU A 125 34.25 9.39 6.87
N LEU A 126 35.02 8.61 7.64
CA LEU A 126 36.16 9.05 8.45
C LEU A 126 37.34 9.52 7.59
N ASP A 127 37.53 8.94 6.41
CA ASP A 127 38.54 9.38 5.44
C ASP A 127 38.21 10.77 4.86
N ASN A 128 36.92 11.13 4.81
CA ASN A 128 36.43 12.37 4.21
C ASN A 128 36.13 13.51 5.21
N LYS A 129 36.12 13.25 6.53
CA LYS A 129 35.77 14.24 7.57
C LYS A 129 36.79 14.28 8.70
N LYS A 130 36.93 15.43 9.37
CA LYS A 130 37.73 15.54 10.60
C LYS A 130 37.10 14.66 11.69
N MET A 131 37.83 13.64 12.15
CA MET A 131 37.40 12.64 13.15
C MET A 131 36.69 13.22 14.40
N GLY A 132 36.99 14.45 14.82
CA GLY A 132 36.32 15.11 15.95
C GLY A 132 34.82 15.35 15.77
N GLU A 133 34.31 15.43 14.53
CA GLU A 133 32.87 15.65 14.27
C GLU A 133 32.02 14.38 14.45
N LEU A 134 32.63 13.19 14.34
CA LEU A 134 31.94 11.91 14.45
C LEU A 134 31.84 11.40 15.90
N ASP A 135 32.80 11.82 16.73
CA ASP A 135 32.87 11.51 18.17
C ASP A 135 32.29 12.62 19.05
N ALA A 136 31.95 13.78 18.49
CA ALA A 136 31.13 14.76 19.19
C ALA A 136 29.91 14.03 19.79
N VAL A 137 29.73 14.17 21.12
CA VAL A 137 28.50 13.77 21.79
C VAL A 137 27.37 14.31 20.92
N PRO A 138 26.42 13.48 20.46
CA PRO A 138 25.34 13.99 19.64
C PRO A 138 24.72 15.14 20.44
N GLN A 139 24.97 16.39 20.03
CA GLN A 139 24.04 17.46 20.36
C GLN A 139 22.69 16.88 19.99
N GLU A 140 21.75 16.84 20.94
CA GLU A 140 20.44 16.24 20.77
C GLU A 140 19.92 16.66 19.41
N ARG A 141 20.08 15.78 18.41
CA ARG A 141 19.71 16.14 17.05
C ARG A 141 18.22 16.33 17.17
N PRO A 142 17.67 17.48 16.73
CA PRO A 142 16.24 17.68 16.75
C PRO A 142 15.60 16.41 16.18
N PRO A 143 14.61 15.82 16.89
CA PRO A 143 14.09 14.50 16.57
C PRO A 143 13.84 14.45 15.08
N SER A 144 14.42 13.43 14.44
CA SER A 144 14.34 13.30 12.98
C SER A 144 12.88 13.46 12.55
N GLU A 145 12.65 14.01 11.36
CA GLU A 145 11.29 14.20 10.84
C GLU A 145 10.46 12.91 10.92
N ARG A 146 11.12 11.76 10.73
CA ARG A 146 10.55 10.42 10.94
C ARG A 146 10.03 10.21 12.37
N SER A 147 10.84 10.53 13.38
CA SER A 147 10.46 10.43 14.80
C SER A 147 9.21 11.25 15.09
N ARG A 148 9.14 12.48 14.58
CA ARG A 148 7.97 13.36 14.81
C ARG A 148 6.68 12.76 14.27
N PHE A 149 6.72 12.13 13.09
CA PHE A 149 5.52 11.47 12.55
C PHE A 149 5.17 10.16 13.27
N GLU A 150 6.14 9.47 13.88
CA GLU A 150 5.88 8.32 14.74
C GLU A 150 5.16 8.76 16.03
N ASP A 151 5.53 9.90 16.60
CA ASP A 151 4.84 10.51 17.75
C ASP A 151 3.41 10.94 17.40
N ILE A 152 3.22 11.61 16.25
CA ILE A 152 1.90 11.97 15.74
C ILE A 152 1.04 10.72 15.51
N GLU A 153 1.59 9.65 14.92
CA GLU A 153 0.86 8.40 14.71
C GLU A 153 0.45 7.77 16.05
N ALA A 154 1.34 7.78 17.05
CA ALA A 154 1.04 7.28 18.38
C ALA A 154 -0.11 8.06 19.03
N GLU A 155 -0.12 9.39 18.91
CA GLU A 155 -1.20 10.25 19.43
C GLU A 155 -2.53 9.99 18.72
N VAL A 156 -2.53 9.95 17.38
CA VAL A 156 -3.75 9.66 16.59
C VAL A 156 -4.35 8.30 16.98
N ARG A 157 -3.51 7.30 17.25
CA ARG A 157 -3.95 5.96 17.66
C ARG A 157 -4.61 5.91 19.03
N LYS A 158 -4.45 6.93 19.88
CA LYS A 158 -5.23 7.06 21.12
C LYS A 158 -6.71 7.35 20.84
N HIS A 159 -7.03 7.88 19.65
CA HIS A 159 -8.37 8.33 19.28
C HIS A 159 -9.00 7.56 18.11
N ILE A 160 -8.18 6.92 17.28
CA ILE A 160 -8.62 6.08 16.15
C ILE A 160 -8.04 4.68 16.35
N SER A 161 -8.93 3.73 16.69
CA SER A 161 -8.54 2.35 17.00
C SER A 161 -7.97 1.60 15.79
N ASP A 162 -8.48 1.88 14.59
CA ASP A 162 -7.98 1.27 13.37
C ASP A 162 -6.66 1.90 12.92
N ARG A 163 -5.58 1.10 12.96
CA ARG A 163 -4.25 1.52 12.57
C ARG A 163 -4.18 2.08 11.15
N ARG A 164 -4.97 1.55 10.20
CA ARG A 164 -4.96 2.01 8.80
C ARG A 164 -5.55 3.41 8.70
N CYS A 165 -6.67 3.65 9.37
CA CYS A 165 -7.25 4.98 9.46
C CYS A 165 -6.30 5.99 10.13
N ALA A 166 -5.62 5.59 11.21
CA ALA A 166 -4.59 6.43 11.83
C ALA A 166 -3.46 6.76 10.85
N SER A 167 -2.92 5.76 10.15
CA SER A 167 -1.88 5.96 9.14
C SER A 167 -2.34 6.86 7.97
N LEU A 168 -3.63 6.83 7.60
CA LEU A 168 -4.19 7.72 6.59
C LEU A 168 -4.19 9.18 7.06
N TRP A 169 -4.58 9.47 8.30
CA TRP A 169 -4.49 10.84 8.83
C TRP A 169 -3.05 11.34 8.86
N VAL A 170 -2.10 10.51 9.31
CA VAL A 170 -0.67 10.85 9.31
C VAL A 170 -0.16 11.11 7.89
N ALA A 171 -0.64 10.35 6.89
CA ALA A 171 -0.32 10.60 5.49
C ALA A 171 -0.87 11.96 5.01
N CYS A 172 -2.09 12.35 5.41
CA CYS A 172 -2.62 13.69 5.16
C CYS A 172 -1.71 14.77 5.75
N ILE A 173 -1.27 14.64 7.01
CA ILE A 173 -0.38 15.62 7.65
C ILE A 173 0.96 15.71 6.91
N ARG A 174 1.56 14.56 6.53
CA ARG A 174 2.82 14.54 5.76
C ARG A 174 2.71 15.30 4.44
N ILE A 175 1.64 15.05 3.69
CA ILE A 175 1.41 15.73 2.40
C ILE A 175 1.14 17.22 2.63
N PHE A 176 0.35 17.57 3.64
CA PHE A 176 0.09 18.96 4.02
C PHE A 176 1.37 19.73 4.33
N VAL A 177 2.26 19.16 5.16
CA VAL A 177 3.55 19.78 5.52
C VAL A 177 4.42 19.96 4.26
N ARG A 178 4.45 18.95 3.39
CA ARG A 178 5.21 19.00 2.13
C ARG A 178 4.70 20.07 1.16
N MET A 179 3.39 20.26 1.07
CA MET A 179 2.79 21.28 0.20
C MET A 179 2.98 22.70 0.74
N ASN A 180 3.14 22.87 2.06
CA ASN A 180 3.33 24.17 2.72
C ASN A 180 4.80 24.44 3.11
N SER A 181 5.75 23.67 2.58
CA SER A 181 7.18 23.74 2.98
C SER A 181 7.90 25.03 2.59
N GLY A 182 7.21 26.03 2.04
CA GLY A 182 7.76 27.37 1.87
C GLY A 182 8.08 28.11 3.18
N SER A 183 7.69 27.61 4.36
CA SER A 183 7.96 28.34 5.62
C SER A 183 8.03 27.57 6.95
N LYS A 184 7.55 26.32 7.15
CA LYS A 184 7.41 25.80 8.53
C LYS A 184 7.71 24.31 8.69
N SER A 185 8.34 23.99 9.81
CA SER A 185 8.43 22.64 10.38
C SER A 185 7.05 21.99 10.50
N PRO A 186 6.95 20.64 10.56
CA PRO A 186 5.68 19.98 10.85
C PRO A 186 5.03 20.58 12.10
N PRO A 187 3.68 20.63 12.16
CA PRO A 187 2.98 21.15 13.33
C PRO A 187 3.47 20.40 14.57
N ASN A 188 3.77 21.14 15.64
CA ASN A 188 4.06 20.51 16.91
C ASN A 188 2.75 19.95 17.46
N VAL A 189 2.61 18.63 17.45
CA VAL A 189 1.42 17.92 17.91
C VAL A 189 1.84 17.18 19.17
N GLU A 190 1.65 17.82 20.31
CA GLU A 190 1.98 17.22 21.61
C GLU A 190 0.75 16.61 22.27
N ASN A 191 -0.46 17.07 21.89
CA ASN A 191 -1.71 16.66 22.50
C ASN A 191 -2.90 16.67 21.50
N LEU A 192 -4.06 16.20 21.98
CA LEU A 192 -5.31 16.16 21.22
C LEU A 192 -5.78 17.53 20.72
N GLU A 193 -5.56 18.62 21.48
CA GLU A 193 -5.99 19.96 21.06
C GLU A 193 -5.16 20.44 19.86
N ASP A 194 -3.89 20.06 19.78
CA ASP A 194 -3.07 20.30 18.59
C ASP A 194 -3.60 19.52 17.38
N LEU A 195 -3.96 18.24 17.56
CA LEU A 195 -4.58 17.44 16.50
C LEU A 195 -5.89 18.05 16.00
N ARG A 196 -6.72 18.57 16.90
CA ARG A 196 -8.01 19.22 16.56
C ARG A 196 -7.83 20.49 15.74
N ARG A 197 -6.73 21.21 15.94
CA ARG A 197 -6.37 22.41 15.16
C ARG A 197 -5.86 22.08 13.77
N VAL A 198 -5.43 20.85 13.51
CA VAL A 198 -5.00 20.42 12.18
C VAL A 198 -6.22 20.31 11.27
N VAL A 199 -6.24 21.16 10.24
CA VAL A 199 -7.21 21.13 9.16
C VAL A 199 -6.46 20.90 7.86
N VAL A 200 -6.88 19.89 7.10
CA VAL A 200 -6.29 19.58 5.79
C VAL A 200 -7.31 19.86 4.69
N SER A 201 -6.83 20.30 3.51
CA SER A 201 -7.71 20.43 2.35
C SER A 201 -8.14 19.04 1.84
N TRP A 202 -9.27 19.00 1.13
CA TRP A 202 -9.73 17.79 0.46
C TRP A 202 -8.70 17.23 -0.52
N GLU A 203 -7.99 18.09 -1.26
CA GLU A 203 -6.94 17.67 -2.22
C GLU A 203 -5.79 16.89 -1.54
N VAL A 204 -5.36 17.35 -0.37
CA VAL A 204 -4.36 16.64 0.45
C VAL A 204 -4.90 15.27 0.87
N CYS A 205 -6.15 15.23 1.34
CA CYS A 205 -6.80 14.00 1.78
C CYS A 205 -7.01 13.01 0.63
N GLU A 206 -7.42 13.49 -0.54
CA GLU A 206 -7.62 12.71 -1.76
C GLU A 206 -6.34 12.00 -2.18
N THR A 207 -5.22 12.74 -2.20
CA THR A 207 -3.90 12.20 -2.54
C THR A 207 -3.46 11.13 -1.53
N ALA A 208 -3.62 11.41 -0.22
CA ALA A 208 -3.30 10.48 0.84
C ALA A 208 -4.15 9.19 0.74
N LEU A 209 -5.44 9.35 0.47
CA LEU A 209 -6.42 8.28 0.39
C LEU A 209 -6.13 7.32 -0.77
N GLN A 210 -5.87 7.83 -1.97
CA GLN A 210 -5.51 7.01 -3.12
C GLN A 210 -4.24 6.20 -2.83
N HIS A 211 -3.19 6.86 -2.31
CA HIS A 211 -1.94 6.19 -1.96
C HIS A 211 -2.14 5.07 -0.92
N CYS A 212 -2.95 5.34 0.10
CA CYS A 212 -3.24 4.35 1.14
C CYS A 212 -4.04 3.16 0.60
N ILE A 213 -5.06 3.39 -0.22
CA ILE A 213 -5.87 2.31 -0.82
C ILE A 213 -5.03 1.44 -1.74
N ASP A 214 -4.15 2.02 -2.56
CA ASP A 214 -3.24 1.26 -3.41
C ASP A 214 -2.35 0.34 -2.57
N ARG A 215 -1.79 0.88 -1.47
CA ARG A 215 -0.98 0.11 -0.54
C ARG A 215 -1.77 -1.01 0.14
N TRP A 216 -2.98 -0.73 0.64
CA TRP A 216 -3.76 -1.69 1.41
C TRP A 216 -4.34 -2.80 0.54
N THR A 217 -4.74 -2.49 -0.69
CA THR A 217 -5.21 -3.48 -1.67
C THR A 217 -4.07 -4.21 -2.37
N LYS A 218 -2.80 -3.89 -2.05
CA LYS A 218 -1.61 -4.44 -2.71
C LYS A 218 -1.64 -4.24 -4.22
N ALA A 219 -2.11 -3.07 -4.66
CA ALA A 219 -2.11 -2.70 -6.07
C ALA A 219 -0.69 -2.75 -6.63
N THR A 220 -0.54 -3.39 -7.79
CA THR A 220 0.70 -3.32 -8.58
C THR A 220 0.59 -2.18 -9.58
N ALA A 221 1.71 -1.79 -10.21
CA ALA A 221 1.68 -0.80 -11.29
C ALA A 221 0.71 -1.18 -12.43
N LEU A 222 0.46 -2.48 -12.64
CA LEU A 222 -0.42 -3.00 -13.69
C LEU A 222 -1.89 -3.17 -13.23
N SER A 223 -2.11 -3.38 -11.93
CA SER A 223 -3.45 -3.64 -11.36
C SER A 223 -4.01 -2.46 -10.55
N CYS A 224 -3.30 -1.33 -10.51
CA CYS A 224 -3.72 -0.15 -9.77
C CYS A 224 -4.98 0.46 -10.39
N ARG A 225 -6.09 0.34 -9.66
CA ARG A 225 -7.32 1.06 -9.96
C ARG A 225 -7.38 2.33 -9.13
N ARG A 226 -7.39 3.46 -9.84
CA ARG A 226 -7.67 4.77 -9.23
C ARG A 226 -9.15 4.86 -8.84
N LEU A 227 -9.40 5.51 -7.70
CA LEU A 227 -10.73 5.96 -7.35
C LEU A 227 -11.23 6.93 -8.43
N THR A 228 -12.45 6.72 -8.88
CA THR A 228 -13.06 7.62 -9.86
C THR A 228 -13.52 8.92 -9.20
N ASN A 229 -13.72 9.98 -9.98
CA ASN A 229 -14.27 11.25 -9.47
C ASN A 229 -15.64 11.09 -8.78
N LYS A 230 -16.42 10.06 -9.13
CA LYS A 230 -17.69 9.75 -8.46
C LYS A 230 -17.44 9.17 -7.07
N GLU A 231 -16.49 8.24 -6.96
CA GLU A 231 -16.10 7.62 -5.69
C GLU A 231 -15.46 8.64 -4.75
N MET A 232 -14.56 9.49 -5.25
CA MET A 232 -13.98 10.58 -4.47
C MET A 232 -15.04 11.53 -3.93
N ARG A 233 -16.02 11.93 -4.76
CA ARG A 233 -17.16 12.76 -4.30
C ARG A 233 -18.01 12.07 -3.24
N PHE A 234 -18.27 10.77 -3.40
CA PHE A 234 -18.99 9.98 -2.39
C PHE A 234 -18.24 9.97 -1.05
N ILE A 235 -16.93 9.71 -1.07
CA ILE A 235 -16.09 9.68 0.14
C ILE A 235 -16.02 11.07 0.77
N LYS A 236 -15.82 12.12 -0.04
CA LYS A 236 -15.83 13.52 0.40
C LYS A 236 -17.12 13.86 1.12
N SER A 237 -18.26 13.61 0.47
CA SER A 237 -19.58 13.87 1.04
C SER A 237 -19.77 13.15 2.38
N ARG A 238 -19.29 11.91 2.51
CA ARG A 238 -19.34 11.17 3.78
C ARG A 238 -18.43 11.73 4.87
N MET A 239 -17.29 12.29 4.49
CA MET A 239 -16.34 12.89 5.43
C MET A 239 -16.80 14.27 5.90
N THR A 240 -17.48 15.04 5.04
CA THR A 240 -17.94 16.41 5.35
C THR A 240 -19.39 16.49 5.81
N SER A 241 -20.20 15.43 5.69
CA SER A 241 -21.65 15.45 6.00
C SER A 241 -22.02 15.90 7.42
N LEU A 242 -21.04 15.96 8.33
CA LEU A 242 -21.22 16.27 9.74
C LEU A 242 -20.81 17.71 10.11
N SER A 243 -20.27 18.48 9.17
CA SER A 243 -19.80 19.84 9.43
C SER A 243 -20.46 20.86 8.52
N GLN A 244 -20.89 21.99 9.08
CA GLN A 244 -21.24 23.20 8.34
C GLN A 244 -20.01 23.95 7.78
N VAL A 245 -18.82 23.38 7.95
CA VAL A 245 -17.56 23.97 7.48
C VAL A 245 -17.53 23.92 5.95
N LYS A 246 -16.90 24.93 5.34
CA LYS A 246 -16.63 25.02 3.90
C LYS A 246 -16.24 23.65 3.32
N ASP A 247 -16.90 23.26 2.24
CA ASP A 247 -16.92 21.90 1.68
C ASP A 247 -15.56 21.25 1.37
N ASP A 248 -14.46 22.00 1.41
CA ASP A 248 -13.11 21.57 1.03
C ASP A 248 -12.15 21.35 2.20
N LEU A 249 -12.58 21.54 3.45
CA LEU A 249 -11.72 21.40 4.63
C LEU A 249 -12.12 20.20 5.48
N ILE A 250 -11.14 19.37 5.83
CA ILE A 250 -11.30 18.18 6.67
C ILE A 250 -10.65 18.43 8.02
N THR A 251 -11.46 18.44 9.07
CA THR A 251 -11.01 18.48 10.47
C THR A 251 -10.74 17.08 10.99
N PHE A 252 -9.95 16.97 12.05
CA PHE A 252 -9.70 15.67 12.70
C PHE A 252 -10.99 15.00 13.21
N GLU A 253 -11.94 15.76 13.74
CA GLU A 253 -13.22 15.23 14.24
C GLU A 253 -14.10 14.67 13.11
N ASN A 254 -14.15 15.35 11.95
CA ASN A 254 -14.83 14.84 10.76
C ASN A 254 -14.20 13.52 10.31
N PHE A 255 -12.87 13.49 10.23
CA PHE A 255 -12.12 12.29 9.82
C PHE A 255 -12.34 11.13 10.80
N LYS A 256 -12.28 11.38 12.10
CA LYS A 256 -12.51 10.37 13.14
C LYS A 256 -13.89 9.74 13.02
N LYS A 257 -14.95 10.54 12.87
CA LYS A 257 -16.32 10.03 12.66
C LYS A 257 -16.45 9.25 11.36
N PHE A 258 -15.83 9.74 10.27
CA PHE A 258 -15.77 9.00 9.01
C PHE A 258 -15.11 7.62 9.18
N CYS A 259 -14.06 7.51 10.01
CA CYS A 259 -13.34 6.27 10.25
C CYS A 259 -14.21 5.17 10.89
N GLU A 260 -15.25 5.52 11.65
CA GLU A 260 -16.20 4.54 12.22
C GLU A 260 -16.92 3.75 11.12
N TRP A 261 -17.24 4.40 9.99
CA TRP A 261 -17.79 3.74 8.81
C TRP A 261 -16.71 3.17 7.88
N PHE A 262 -15.61 3.89 7.70
CA PHE A 262 -14.59 3.55 6.72
C PHE A 262 -13.71 2.37 7.12
N SER A 263 -13.36 2.23 8.42
CA SER A 263 -12.49 1.15 8.90
C SER A 263 -13.06 -0.26 8.58
N PRO A 264 -14.32 -0.58 8.92
CA PRO A 264 -14.91 -1.86 8.53
C PRO A 264 -15.01 -2.03 7.01
N SER A 265 -15.34 -0.95 6.30
CA SER A 265 -15.46 -0.94 4.84
C SER A 265 -14.11 -1.21 4.15
N LEU A 266 -13.02 -0.73 4.72
CA LEU A 266 -11.67 -0.98 4.26
C LEU A 266 -11.25 -2.45 4.46
N THR A 267 -11.62 -3.07 5.58
CA THR A 267 -11.43 -4.52 5.77
C THR A 267 -12.11 -5.31 4.66
N THR A 268 -13.33 -4.92 4.29
CA THR A 268 -14.08 -5.54 3.21
C THR A 268 -13.40 -5.31 1.86
N LEU A 269 -12.99 -4.08 1.57
CA LEU A 269 -12.28 -3.71 0.34
C LEU A 269 -11.00 -4.54 0.13
N ILE A 270 -10.23 -4.77 1.21
CA ILE A 270 -9.03 -5.62 1.16
C ILE A 270 -9.38 -7.07 0.84
N ARG A 271 -10.51 -7.59 1.37
CA ARG A 271 -10.98 -8.95 1.10
C ARG A 271 -11.42 -9.15 -0.35
N VAL A 272 -11.99 -8.13 -0.98
CA VAL A 272 -12.38 -8.13 -2.41
C VAL A 272 -11.39 -7.38 -3.29
N SER A 273 -10.11 -7.33 -2.89
CA SER A 273 -9.09 -6.53 -3.57
C SER A 273 -8.84 -6.99 -5.01
N SER A 274 -8.95 -8.29 -5.29
CA SER A 274 -8.89 -8.85 -6.65
C SER A 274 -9.98 -8.26 -7.55
N GLU A 275 -11.23 -8.30 -7.11
CA GLU A 275 -12.39 -7.81 -7.85
C GLU A 275 -12.42 -6.28 -7.91
N TRP A 276 -11.91 -5.60 -6.88
CA TRP A 276 -11.72 -4.16 -6.86
C TRP A 276 -10.76 -3.70 -7.95
N GLN A 277 -9.63 -4.40 -8.13
CA GLN A 277 -8.58 -4.05 -9.09
C GLN A 277 -8.96 -4.33 -10.55
N CYS A 278 -9.99 -5.15 -10.80
CA CYS A 278 -10.49 -5.41 -12.16
C CYS A 278 -11.13 -4.15 -12.77
N GLN A 279 -10.51 -3.59 -13.82
CA GLN A 279 -11.01 -2.40 -14.50
C GLN A 279 -11.91 -2.71 -15.71
N ARG A 280 -11.69 -3.86 -16.37
CA ARG A 280 -12.39 -4.24 -17.61
C ARG A 280 -12.67 -5.75 -17.65
N PRO A 281 -13.90 -6.19 -17.34
CA PRO A 281 -15.02 -5.38 -16.82
C PRO A 281 -14.80 -4.94 -15.36
N LEU A 282 -15.56 -3.96 -14.91
CA LEU A 282 -15.59 -3.54 -13.51
C LEU A 282 -16.43 -4.53 -12.69
N LEU A 283 -15.76 -5.40 -11.92
CA LEU A 283 -16.43 -6.45 -11.13
C LEU A 283 -17.02 -5.90 -9.82
N PHE A 284 -16.29 -4.99 -9.17
CA PHE A 284 -16.70 -4.36 -7.92
C PHE A 284 -16.69 -2.84 -8.09
N HIS A 285 -17.83 -2.19 -7.91
CA HIS A 285 -17.97 -0.75 -8.12
C HIS A 285 -17.46 0.08 -6.94
N GLY A 286 -17.35 -0.52 -5.74
CA GLY A 286 -16.81 0.11 -4.53
C GLY A 286 -17.67 1.23 -3.96
N PHE A 287 -17.15 2.46 -3.98
CA PHE A 287 -17.72 3.61 -3.27
C PHE A 287 -18.85 4.28 -4.08
N VAL A 288 -19.95 3.54 -4.23
CA VAL A 288 -21.13 3.99 -4.97
C VAL A 288 -22.34 4.00 -4.04
N GLY A 289 -23.08 5.11 -4.07
CA GLY A 289 -24.30 5.24 -3.27
C GLY A 289 -25.47 4.43 -3.83
N ARG A 290 -26.53 4.24 -3.05
CA ARG A 290 -27.75 3.55 -3.47
C ARG A 290 -28.39 4.25 -4.66
N PHE A 291 -28.56 5.57 -4.59
CA PHE A 291 -29.18 6.36 -5.65
C PHE A 291 -28.38 6.26 -6.96
N ASP A 292 -27.06 6.40 -6.89
CA ASP A 292 -26.18 6.25 -8.06
C ASP A 292 -26.25 4.84 -8.65
N ALA A 293 -26.29 3.81 -7.80
CA ALA A 293 -26.46 2.42 -8.24
C ALA A 293 -27.80 2.21 -8.96
N GLU A 294 -28.90 2.73 -8.42
CA GLU A 294 -30.22 2.67 -9.06
C GLU A 294 -30.24 3.39 -10.41
N ALA A 295 -29.54 4.53 -10.51
CA ALA A 295 -29.38 5.28 -11.75
C ALA A 295 -28.55 4.50 -12.80
N MET A 296 -27.48 3.81 -12.37
CA MET A 296 -26.67 2.96 -13.26
C MET A 296 -27.43 1.74 -13.80
N LEU A 297 -28.44 1.26 -13.07
CA LEU A 297 -29.28 0.13 -13.46
C LEU A 297 -30.56 0.54 -14.20
N LYS A 298 -30.90 1.84 -14.21
CA LYS A 298 -32.12 2.34 -14.84
C LYS A 298 -32.11 2.06 -16.35
N GLY A 299 -33.17 1.42 -16.84
CA GLY A 299 -33.33 1.07 -18.26
C GLY A 299 -32.49 -0.12 -18.73
N LYS A 300 -31.80 -0.83 -17.81
CA LYS A 300 -31.08 -2.07 -18.11
C LYS A 300 -31.99 -3.30 -17.97
N ASP A 301 -31.60 -4.39 -18.59
CA ASP A 301 -32.36 -5.64 -18.57
C ASP A 301 -32.44 -6.27 -17.17
N VAL A 302 -33.42 -7.14 -16.99
CA VAL A 302 -33.58 -7.96 -15.78
C VAL A 302 -32.32 -8.78 -15.55
N GLY A 303 -31.88 -8.83 -14.30
CA GLY A 303 -30.67 -9.53 -13.90
C GLY A 303 -29.38 -8.76 -14.12
N THR A 304 -29.44 -7.55 -14.68
CA THR A 304 -28.30 -6.61 -14.63
C THR A 304 -28.02 -6.24 -13.18
N PHE A 305 -26.77 -6.35 -12.74
CA PHE A 305 -26.39 -6.10 -11.35
C PHE A 305 -25.05 -5.36 -11.20
N LEU A 306 -24.85 -4.78 -10.02
CA LEU A 306 -23.56 -4.25 -9.57
C LEU A 306 -23.35 -4.48 -8.07
N ILE A 307 -22.08 -4.55 -7.66
CA ILE A 307 -21.66 -4.79 -6.28
C ILE A 307 -20.95 -3.54 -5.75
N ARG A 308 -21.35 -3.06 -4.57
CA ARG A 308 -20.84 -1.84 -3.94
C ARG A 308 -20.69 -2.02 -2.43
N LEU A 309 -19.98 -1.10 -1.77
CA LEU A 309 -19.98 -1.02 -0.31
C LEU A 309 -21.37 -0.59 0.20
N SER A 310 -21.80 -1.16 1.32
CA SER A 310 -23.04 -0.78 1.96
C SER A 310 -22.90 0.54 2.71
N GLU A 311 -23.80 1.46 2.40
CA GLU A 311 -23.88 2.76 3.06
C GLU A 311 -24.41 2.70 4.49
N SER A 312 -25.38 1.82 4.74
CA SER A 312 -26.08 1.72 6.02
C SER A 312 -25.45 0.73 6.98
N LYS A 313 -24.57 -0.15 6.48
CA LYS A 313 -23.89 -1.19 7.27
C LYS A 313 -22.39 -1.16 6.97
N PRO A 314 -21.56 -0.49 7.80
CA PRO A 314 -20.10 -0.47 7.63
C PRO A 314 -19.54 -1.89 7.48
N GLY A 315 -18.63 -2.08 6.52
CA GLY A 315 -18.01 -3.40 6.29
C GLY A 315 -18.91 -4.47 5.68
N TRP A 316 -20.09 -4.07 5.19
CA TRP A 316 -20.94 -4.95 4.40
C TRP A 316 -20.87 -4.55 2.94
N LEU A 317 -21.23 -5.49 2.07
CA LEU A 317 -21.46 -5.25 0.66
C LEU A 317 -22.97 -5.16 0.39
N ALA A 318 -23.31 -4.47 -0.68
CA ALA A 318 -24.65 -4.42 -1.24
C ALA A 318 -24.62 -4.81 -2.71
N ILE A 319 -25.49 -5.73 -3.10
CA ILE A 319 -25.71 -6.10 -4.51
C ILE A 319 -27.00 -5.40 -4.94
N SER A 320 -26.89 -4.52 -5.93
CA SER A 320 -28.03 -3.84 -6.54
C SER A 320 -28.32 -4.50 -7.88
N PHE A 321 -29.57 -4.86 -8.16
CA PHE A 321 -29.91 -5.57 -9.39
C PHE A 321 -31.34 -5.27 -9.86
N ASN A 322 -31.59 -5.44 -11.16
CA ASN A 322 -32.93 -5.35 -11.74
C ASN A 322 -33.67 -6.67 -11.59
N ASP A 323 -34.85 -6.66 -10.99
CA ASP A 323 -35.71 -7.83 -10.80
C ASP A 323 -37.09 -7.61 -11.41
N LEU A 324 -37.78 -8.71 -11.71
CA LEU A 324 -39.18 -8.71 -12.13
C LEU A 324 -40.09 -8.79 -10.92
N ARG A 325 -40.83 -7.71 -10.64
CA ARG A 325 -41.89 -7.75 -9.64
C ARG A 325 -43.23 -7.87 -10.32
N LYS A 326 -43.90 -9.00 -10.12
CA LYS A 326 -45.30 -9.17 -10.51
C LYS A 326 -46.15 -8.27 -9.61
N SER A 327 -46.70 -7.20 -10.18
CA SER A 327 -47.84 -6.48 -9.59
C SER A 327 -49.12 -7.13 -10.13
N SER A 328 -50.25 -6.98 -9.42
CA SER A 328 -51.53 -7.63 -9.72
C SER A 328 -52.00 -7.49 -11.17
N THR A 329 -51.55 -6.45 -11.87
CA THR A 329 -51.97 -6.17 -13.25
C THR A 329 -50.83 -5.98 -14.25
N LYS A 330 -49.57 -5.78 -13.80
CA LYS A 330 -48.43 -5.46 -14.68
C LYS A 330 -47.13 -6.03 -14.14
N VAL A 331 -46.33 -6.63 -15.02
CA VAL A 331 -44.93 -6.97 -14.73
C VAL A 331 -44.10 -5.72 -14.94
N LYS A 332 -43.41 -5.25 -13.89
CA LYS A 332 -42.50 -4.10 -13.97
C LYS A 332 -41.12 -4.50 -13.48
N ILE A 333 -40.09 -4.02 -14.18
CA ILE A 333 -38.71 -4.08 -13.71
C ILE A 333 -38.58 -3.13 -12.52
N ARG A 334 -38.00 -3.60 -11.43
CA ARG A 334 -37.65 -2.78 -10.26
C ARG A 334 -36.22 -3.06 -9.85
N GLN A 335 -35.52 -2.03 -9.38
CA GLN A 335 -34.26 -2.20 -8.68
C GLN A 335 -34.51 -2.77 -7.29
N ASP A 336 -33.81 -3.85 -6.95
CA ASP A 336 -33.79 -4.46 -5.62
C ASP A 336 -32.35 -4.47 -5.08
N HIS A 337 -32.21 -4.61 -3.77
CA HIS A 337 -30.93 -4.59 -3.08
C HIS A 337 -30.81 -5.74 -2.08
N CYS A 338 -29.69 -6.45 -2.13
CA CYS A 338 -29.36 -7.47 -1.14
C CYS A 338 -28.11 -7.05 -0.36
N ALA A 339 -28.21 -7.04 0.97
CA ALA A 339 -27.08 -6.78 1.85
C ALA A 339 -26.34 -8.09 2.16
N MET A 340 -25.02 -8.00 2.24
CA MET A 340 -24.11 -9.13 2.43
C MET A 340 -23.06 -8.79 3.48
N SER A 341 -22.91 -9.64 4.50
CA SER A 341 -21.78 -9.50 5.44
C SER A 341 -20.54 -10.16 4.86
N VAL A 342 -19.38 -9.58 5.16
CA VAL A 342 -18.07 -10.11 4.78
C VAL A 342 -17.27 -10.29 6.05
N ASP A 343 -16.90 -11.54 6.33
CA ASP A 343 -16.14 -11.90 7.52
C ASP A 343 -15.12 -13.02 7.19
N GLU A 344 -14.52 -13.60 8.23
CA GLU A 344 -13.52 -14.67 8.07
C GLU A 344 -14.11 -15.98 7.52
N LYS A 345 -15.42 -16.18 7.63
CA LYS A 345 -16.14 -17.35 7.08
C LYS A 345 -16.52 -17.14 5.62
N GLY A 346 -16.28 -15.96 5.06
CA GLY A 346 -16.56 -15.62 3.66
C GLY A 346 -17.69 -14.59 3.53
N PHE A 347 -18.61 -14.87 2.62
CA PHE A 347 -19.63 -13.95 2.15
C PHE A 347 -21.02 -14.48 2.52
N THR A 348 -21.73 -13.80 3.43
CA THR A 348 -23.03 -14.27 3.92
C THR A 348 -24.18 -13.42 3.37
N LEU A 349 -25.10 -14.06 2.64
CA LEU A 349 -26.37 -13.48 2.21
C LEU A 349 -27.49 -13.82 3.21
N PHE A 350 -28.25 -12.81 3.59
CA PHE A 350 -29.40 -12.95 4.49
C PHE A 350 -30.71 -12.95 3.69
N PHE A 351 -31.53 -13.97 3.91
CA PHE A 351 -32.84 -14.15 3.32
C PHE A 351 -33.91 -14.20 4.41
N ALA A 352 -35.18 -14.03 4.04
CA ALA A 352 -36.29 -14.16 4.98
C ALA A 352 -36.35 -15.54 5.67
N LYS A 353 -35.81 -16.60 5.03
CA LYS A 353 -35.81 -17.99 5.52
C LYS A 353 -34.43 -18.48 5.98
N GLY A 354 -33.53 -17.59 6.36
CA GLY A 354 -32.19 -17.94 6.87
C GLY A 354 -31.06 -17.30 6.08
N GLN A 355 -29.87 -17.88 6.15
CA GLN A 355 -28.67 -17.33 5.54
C GLN A 355 -27.93 -18.36 4.69
N ARG A 356 -27.16 -17.89 3.71
CA ARG A 356 -26.23 -18.72 2.94
C ARG A 356 -24.85 -18.09 2.98
N ILE A 357 -23.83 -18.93 3.18
CA ILE A 357 -22.43 -18.54 3.26
C ILE A 357 -21.72 -19.08 2.02
N TYR A 358 -20.88 -18.26 1.41
CA TYR A 358 -20.05 -18.60 0.26
C TYR A 358 -18.59 -18.29 0.58
N ASP A 359 -17.67 -19.13 0.14
CA ASP A 359 -16.24 -18.96 0.44
C ASP A 359 -15.64 -17.75 -0.29
N THR A 360 -16.08 -17.52 -1.54
CA THR A 360 -15.63 -16.39 -2.38
C THR A 360 -16.78 -15.55 -2.91
N LEU A 361 -16.48 -14.31 -3.33
CA LEU A 361 -17.44 -13.45 -4.00
C LEU A 361 -17.89 -14.04 -5.34
N THR A 362 -16.98 -14.71 -6.05
CA THR A 362 -17.24 -15.39 -7.31
C THR A 362 -18.27 -16.52 -7.15
N ASP A 363 -18.12 -17.37 -6.13
CA ASP A 363 -19.07 -18.47 -5.86
C ASP A 363 -20.47 -17.94 -5.62
N LEU A 364 -20.58 -16.87 -4.81
CA LEU A 364 -21.84 -16.21 -4.56
C LEU A 364 -22.49 -15.68 -5.84
N VAL A 365 -21.71 -15.00 -6.67
CA VAL A 365 -22.20 -14.42 -7.93
C VAL A 365 -22.66 -15.53 -8.88
N TYR A 366 -21.92 -16.65 -8.97
CA TYR A 366 -22.28 -17.79 -9.80
C TYR A 366 -23.57 -18.47 -9.36
N GLU A 367 -23.71 -18.75 -8.06
CA GLU A 367 -24.86 -19.43 -7.49
C GLU A 367 -26.14 -18.57 -7.48
N CYS A 368 -26.01 -17.24 -7.47
CA CYS A 368 -27.16 -16.36 -7.48
C CYS A 368 -27.79 -16.23 -8.87
N ARG A 369 -28.86 -17.01 -9.12
CA ARG A 369 -29.58 -17.05 -10.41
C ARG A 369 -30.18 -15.72 -10.87
N LYS A 370 -30.43 -14.77 -9.95
CA LYS A 370 -30.97 -13.45 -10.29
C LYS A 370 -29.91 -12.52 -10.89
N LEU A 371 -28.63 -12.79 -10.65
CA LEU A 371 -27.54 -12.02 -11.23
C LEU A 371 -27.17 -12.68 -12.55
N VAL A 372 -27.16 -11.92 -13.63
CA VAL A 372 -26.94 -12.46 -14.99
C VAL A 372 -25.79 -11.72 -15.66
N VAL A 373 -25.92 -10.41 -15.86
CA VAL A 373 -24.94 -9.58 -16.57
C VAL A 373 -24.49 -8.37 -15.74
N LEU A 374 -23.27 -7.90 -15.98
CA LEU A 374 -22.76 -6.64 -15.45
C LEU A 374 -23.36 -5.44 -16.24
N PRO A 375 -23.23 -4.19 -15.75
CA PRO A 375 -23.79 -3.02 -16.45
C PRO A 375 -23.19 -2.77 -17.84
N SER A 376 -22.01 -3.34 -18.10
CA SER A 376 -21.34 -3.38 -19.41
C SER A 376 -21.98 -4.34 -20.41
N GLY A 377 -22.95 -5.17 -19.99
CA GLY A 377 -23.57 -6.22 -20.80
C GLY A 377 -22.83 -7.56 -20.78
N MET A 378 -21.66 -7.63 -20.12
CA MET A 378 -20.89 -8.88 -20.03
C MET A 378 -21.55 -9.89 -19.08
N ASP A 379 -21.62 -11.16 -19.51
CA ASP A 379 -22.11 -12.26 -18.67
C ASP A 379 -21.25 -12.43 -17.42
N LYS A 380 -21.88 -12.73 -16.29
CA LYS A 380 -21.16 -12.86 -15.02
C LYS A 380 -20.14 -14.02 -15.03
N LYS A 381 -20.40 -15.12 -15.73
CA LYS A 381 -19.47 -16.25 -15.81
C LYS A 381 -18.23 -15.85 -16.57
N GLU A 382 -18.42 -15.14 -17.68
CA GLU A 382 -17.30 -14.58 -18.44
C GLU A 382 -16.52 -13.56 -17.61
N ALA A 383 -17.20 -12.64 -16.94
CA ALA A 383 -16.58 -11.56 -16.18
C ALA A 383 -15.77 -12.06 -14.98
N PHE A 384 -16.34 -12.96 -14.16
CA PHE A 384 -15.69 -13.48 -12.97
C PHE A 384 -14.81 -14.71 -13.25
N GLY A 385 -14.98 -15.38 -14.39
CA GLY A 385 -14.16 -16.54 -14.77
C GLY A 385 -12.76 -16.17 -15.25
N LYS A 386 -12.56 -14.92 -15.69
CA LYS A 386 -11.27 -14.37 -16.09
C LYS A 386 -10.42 -13.88 -14.92
N VAL A 387 -10.96 -13.85 -13.70
CA VAL A 387 -10.17 -13.47 -12.53
C VAL A 387 -9.19 -14.61 -12.27
N VAL A 388 -8.01 -14.52 -12.90
CA VAL A 388 -6.89 -15.40 -12.58
C VAL A 388 -6.57 -15.12 -11.12
N VAL A 389 -6.99 -16.07 -10.29
CA VAL A 389 -6.83 -16.13 -8.85
C VAL A 389 -5.33 -16.12 -8.56
N ASN A 390 -4.69 -14.96 -8.61
CA ASN A 390 -3.36 -14.71 -8.04
C ASN A 390 -3.51 -14.58 -6.51
N TYR A 391 -4.22 -15.53 -5.89
CA TYR A 391 -4.20 -15.73 -4.44
C TYR A 391 -2.93 -16.50 -4.03
N ALA A 392 -1.88 -16.45 -4.86
CA ALA A 392 -0.60 -17.04 -4.55
C ALA A 392 -0.12 -16.50 -3.20
N THR A 393 -0.22 -17.37 -2.19
CA THR A 393 0.60 -17.41 -0.97
C THR A 393 0.33 -16.37 0.12
N ALA A 394 -0.92 -16.25 0.57
CA ALA A 394 -1.19 -15.79 1.96
C ALA A 394 -1.88 -16.85 2.85
N SER A 395 -2.17 -18.05 2.32
CA SER A 395 -2.50 -19.20 3.17
C SER A 395 -1.24 -19.74 3.82
N ARG A 396 -1.05 -19.28 5.06
CA ARG A 396 -0.63 -20.08 6.22
C ARG A 396 -0.33 -21.55 5.89
N GLY A 397 0.93 -21.95 6.09
CA GLY A 397 1.32 -23.34 6.34
C GLY A 397 0.73 -23.85 7.66
N GLY A 398 -0.60 -24.00 7.70
CA GLY A 398 -1.29 -24.79 8.69
C GLY A 398 -1.54 -26.16 8.09
N GLY A 399 -0.75 -27.15 8.49
CA GLY A 399 -0.94 -28.54 8.08
C GLY A 399 -2.37 -28.99 8.39
N SER A 400 -3.18 -29.12 7.34
CA SER A 400 -4.48 -29.76 7.42
C SER A 400 -4.24 -31.26 7.36
N LYS A 401 -4.33 -31.91 8.51
CA LYS A 401 -4.56 -33.36 8.60
C LYS A 401 -5.93 -33.65 8.01
N ASP A 402 -5.97 -34.70 7.20
CA ASP A 402 -7.15 -35.38 6.68
C ASP A 402 -8.42 -35.19 7.50
N SER A 403 -9.40 -34.53 6.90
CA SER A 403 -10.81 -34.64 7.29
C SER A 403 -11.67 -34.86 6.05
N SER A 404 -11.52 -36.04 5.46
CA SER A 404 -12.57 -36.68 4.67
C SER A 404 -13.77 -36.99 5.58
N ARG A 405 -14.69 -36.02 5.74
CA ARG A 405 -15.99 -36.26 6.39
C ARG A 405 -17.14 -35.92 5.46
N SER A 406 -17.54 -36.99 4.76
CA SER A 406 -18.86 -37.31 4.21
C SER A 406 -20.00 -36.33 4.57
N ARG A 407 -20.60 -35.76 3.52
CA ARG A 407 -21.93 -35.14 3.52
C ARG A 407 -22.98 -36.18 3.95
N ARG A 408 -23.42 -36.16 5.20
CA ARG A 408 -24.72 -36.74 5.58
C ARG A 408 -25.82 -35.77 5.15
N LYS A 409 -26.69 -36.25 4.24
CA LYS A 409 -28.02 -35.70 3.99
C LYS A 409 -28.88 -36.01 5.21
N ASP A 410 -29.12 -35.03 6.06
CA ASP A 410 -30.21 -35.13 7.03
C ASP A 410 -31.53 -34.85 6.31
N GLY A 411 -32.28 -35.92 6.04
CA GLY A 411 -33.68 -35.85 5.68
C GLY A 411 -34.49 -35.37 6.88
N LYS A 412 -35.14 -34.21 6.74
CA LYS A 412 -36.21 -33.79 7.66
C LYS A 412 -37.55 -34.25 7.11
N GLN A 413 -38.14 -35.20 7.85
CA GLN A 413 -39.58 -35.46 7.86
C GLN A 413 -40.34 -34.18 8.23
N ARG A 414 -41.48 -33.96 7.55
CA ARG A 414 -42.47 -32.93 7.87
C ARG A 414 -43.39 -33.43 8.99
N PRO A 415 -43.89 -32.54 9.87
CA PRO A 415 -45.29 -32.54 10.25
C PRO A 415 -46.16 -31.91 9.14
#